data_AF-A0A7Y0S8L3-F1
#
_entry.id   AF-A0A7Y0S8L3-F1
#
_cell.length_a   1.000
_cell.length_b   1.000
_cell.length_c   1.000
_cell.angle_alpha   90.00
_cell.angle_beta   90.00
_cell.angle_gamma   90.00
#
_symmetry.space_group_name_H-M   'P 1'
#
loop_
_entity.id
_entity.type
_entity.pdbx_description
1 polymer ?
#
loop_
_entity_poly.entity_id
_entity_poly.type
_entity_poly.pdbx_seq_one_letter_code
_entity_poly.pdbx_strand_id
1 'polypeptide(L)'
;MKRNEHLIECATTVLEDTYDMLGDEDLLLMVTDGNGCVLSVVGHHSMQQEMQALGIKQGCFLSEGKIGTNAVNLCISTHIPSEVFAAEHFNRHLHSYASVAAPVFDQFGKLRG
;
A
#
# COMPACT_ATOMS: atom_id res chain seq x y z
N MET A 1 17.01 1.52 -0.22
CA MET A 1 16.35 0.84 0.92
C MET A 1 16.84 1.36 2.29
N LYS A 2 18.15 1.54 2.55
CA LYS A 2 18.68 2.04 3.86
C LYS A 2 17.95 3.23 4.52
N ARG A 3 17.44 4.19 3.74
CA ARG A 3 16.75 5.38 4.30
C ARG A 3 15.46 5.05 5.08
N ASN A 4 14.81 3.93 4.77
CA ASN A 4 13.53 3.51 5.38
C ASN A 4 13.66 2.18 6.13
N GLU A 5 14.89 1.75 6.44
CA GLU A 5 15.16 0.47 7.08
C GLU A 5 14.36 0.29 8.38
N HIS A 6 14.37 1.30 9.25
CA HIS A 6 13.60 1.27 10.49
C HIS A 6 12.08 1.21 10.29
N LEU A 7 11.55 1.93 9.27
CA LEU A 7 10.13 1.86 8.92
C LEU A 7 9.77 0.44 8.44
N ILE A 8 10.62 -0.15 7.59
CA ILE A 8 10.41 -1.49 7.05
C ILE A 8 10.46 -2.51 8.18
N GLU A 9 11.45 -2.45 9.07
CA GLU A 9 11.60 -3.38 10.19
C GLU A 9 10.35 -3.35 11.10
N CYS A 10 9.96 -2.16 11.56
CA CYS A 10 8.79 -2.03 12.44
C CYS A 10 7.49 -2.43 11.74
N ALA A 11 7.29 -1.98 10.49
CA ALA A 11 6.05 -2.22 9.78
C ALA A 11 5.91 -3.66 9.29
N THR A 12 7.01 -4.35 8.96
CA THR A 12 6.96 -5.76 8.53
C THR A 12 6.41 -6.64 9.65
N THR A 13 6.93 -6.51 10.87
CA THR A 13 6.41 -7.26 12.03
C THR A 13 4.92 -6.98 12.26
N VAL A 14 4.51 -5.70 12.22
CA VAL A 14 3.10 -5.34 12.38
C VAL A 14 2.24 -5.93 11.26
N LEU A 15 2.70 -5.88 10.00
CA LEU A 15 1.94 -6.44 8.88
C LEU A 15 1.79 -7.95 8.97
N GLU A 16 2.86 -8.67 9.29
CA GLU A 16 2.84 -10.13 9.45
C GLU A 16 1.91 -10.53 10.60
N ASP A 17 2.06 -9.94 11.78
CA ASP A 17 1.20 -10.20 12.95
C ASP A 17 -0.27 -9.87 12.64
N THR A 18 -0.52 -8.78 11.91
CA THR A 18 -1.88 -8.38 11.51
C THR A 18 -2.47 -9.36 10.52
N TYR A 19 -1.69 -9.81 9.53
CA TYR A 19 -2.17 -10.76 8.54
C TYR A 19 -2.47 -12.12 9.18
N ASP A 20 -1.59 -12.61 10.06
CA ASP A 20 -1.81 -13.85 10.81
C ASP A 20 -3.09 -13.80 11.66
N MET A 21 -3.42 -12.64 12.23
CA MET A 21 -4.67 -12.43 12.98
C MET A 21 -5.91 -12.43 12.08
N LEU A 22 -5.80 -11.91 10.86
CA LEU A 22 -6.89 -11.85 9.89
C LEU A 22 -7.18 -13.22 9.26
N GLY A 23 -6.23 -14.16 9.31
CA GLY A 23 -6.39 -15.50 8.74
C GLY A 23 -6.32 -15.49 7.20
N ASP A 24 -7.06 -16.41 6.56
CA ASP A 24 -7.08 -16.58 5.09
C ASP A 24 -7.99 -15.55 4.36
N GLU A 25 -8.08 -14.31 4.86
CA GLU A 25 -8.83 -13.26 4.16
C GLU A 25 -8.13 -12.87 2.84
N ASP A 26 -8.94 -12.66 1.79
CA ASP A 26 -8.49 -12.24 0.46
C ASP A 26 -8.10 -10.75 0.44
N LEU A 27 -6.98 -10.43 1.10
CA LEU A 27 -6.44 -9.07 1.19
C LEU A 27 -4.93 -9.03 1.00
N LEU A 28 -4.44 -7.83 0.70
CA LEU A 28 -3.03 -7.49 0.66
C LEU A 28 -2.73 -6.31 1.56
N LEU A 29 -1.70 -6.46 2.39
CA LEU A 29 -1.11 -5.41 3.19
C LEU A 29 0.20 -4.96 2.54
N MET A 30 0.40 -3.65 2.46
CA MET A 30 1.59 -3.06 1.84
C MET A 30 2.17 -1.98 2.73
N VAL A 31 3.49 -1.90 2.78
CA VAL A 31 4.22 -0.74 3.32
C VAL A 31 4.78 0.05 2.17
N THR A 32 4.58 1.36 2.15
CA THR A 32 5.21 2.25 1.17
C THR A 32 6.18 3.23 1.82
N ASP A 33 7.03 3.88 1.02
CA ASP A 33 7.68 5.11 1.47
C ASP A 33 6.81 6.34 1.20
N GLY A 34 7.18 7.50 1.73
CA GLY A 34 6.43 8.74 1.54
C GLY A 34 6.34 9.25 0.09
N ASN A 35 6.91 8.54 -0.90
CA ASN A 35 6.71 8.80 -2.33
C ASN A 35 5.81 7.73 -2.99
N GLY A 36 5.26 6.79 -2.22
CA GLY A 36 4.41 5.70 -2.70
C GLY A 36 5.20 4.54 -3.31
N CYS A 37 6.49 4.39 -3.01
CA CYS A 37 7.27 3.22 -3.41
C CYS A 37 6.95 2.04 -2.50
N VAL A 38 6.48 0.92 -3.06
CA VAL A 38 6.16 -0.29 -2.30
C VAL A 38 7.44 -0.91 -1.73
N LEU A 39 7.54 -0.98 -0.42
CA LEU A 39 8.70 -1.50 0.32
C LEU A 39 8.51 -2.96 0.74
N SER A 40 7.29 -3.37 1.10
CA SER A 40 6.94 -4.73 1.49
C SER A 40 5.48 -5.02 1.11
N VAL A 41 5.18 -6.30 0.87
CA VAL A 41 3.84 -6.82 0.56
C VAL A 41 3.65 -8.13 1.30
N VAL A 42 2.56 -8.25 2.04
CA VAL A 42 2.11 -9.47 2.73
C VAL A 42 0.65 -9.69 2.39
N GLY A 43 0.21 -10.93 2.22
CA GLY A 43 -1.22 -11.23 2.05
C GLY A 43 -1.47 -12.44 1.17
N HIS A 44 -2.72 -12.61 0.76
CA HIS A 44 -3.17 -13.84 0.12
C HIS A 44 -2.49 -14.06 -1.25
N HIS A 45 -2.05 -15.29 -1.50
CA HIS A 45 -1.15 -15.61 -2.63
C HIS A 45 -1.81 -15.35 -3.99
N SER A 46 -3.09 -15.66 -4.18
CA SER A 46 -3.80 -15.37 -5.45
C SER A 46 -3.85 -13.87 -5.71
N MET A 47 -4.20 -13.08 -4.69
CA MET A 47 -4.27 -11.62 -4.81
C MET A 47 -2.88 -11.02 -5.08
N GLN A 48 -1.80 -11.56 -4.48
CA GLN A 48 -0.44 -11.15 -4.81
C GLN A 48 -0.13 -11.36 -6.29
N GLN A 49 -0.52 -12.50 -6.87
CA GLN A 49 -0.31 -12.79 -8.29
C GLN A 49 -1.10 -11.85 -9.20
N GLU A 50 -2.36 -11.56 -8.85
CA GLU A 50 -3.20 -10.61 -9.58
C GLU A 50 -2.60 -9.20 -9.57
N MET A 51 -2.19 -8.70 -8.39
CA MET A 51 -1.53 -7.40 -8.29
C MET A 51 -0.20 -7.36 -9.05
N GLN A 52 0.60 -8.43 -9.00
CA GLN A 52 1.83 -8.51 -9.77
C GLN A 52 1.58 -8.44 -11.28
N ALA A 53 0.51 -9.08 -11.78
CA ALA A 53 0.11 -9.00 -13.18
C ALA A 53 -0.30 -7.57 -13.60
N LEU A 54 -0.83 -6.77 -12.67
CA LEU A 54 -1.10 -5.35 -12.85
C LEU A 54 0.13 -4.45 -12.64
N GLY A 55 1.30 -5.03 -12.35
CA GLY A 55 2.54 -4.29 -12.10
C GLY A 55 2.68 -3.74 -10.67
N ILE A 56 1.75 -4.09 -9.77
CA ILE A 56 1.78 -3.73 -8.36
C ILE A 56 2.60 -4.78 -7.60
N LYS A 57 3.82 -4.41 -7.22
CA LYS A 57 4.79 -5.29 -6.58
C LYS A 57 5.83 -4.47 -5.82
N GLN A 58 6.61 -5.13 -4.98
CA GLN A 58 7.73 -4.50 -4.29
C GLN A 58 8.65 -3.74 -5.26
N GLY A 59 8.98 -2.50 -4.91
CA GLY A 59 9.78 -1.56 -5.70
C GLY A 59 9.01 -0.76 -6.75
N CYS A 60 7.71 -1.03 -6.96
CA CYS A 60 6.89 -0.19 -7.84
C CYS A 60 6.41 1.07 -7.12
N PHE A 61 5.94 2.05 -7.90
CA PHE A 61 5.37 3.29 -7.37
C PHE A 61 3.87 3.31 -7.64
N LEU A 62 3.08 3.53 -6.58
CA LEU A 62 1.62 3.67 -6.64
C LEU A 62 1.18 5.09 -6.99
N SER A 63 2.01 5.81 -7.74
CA SER A 63 1.71 7.17 -8.17
C SER A 63 0.51 7.20 -9.12
N GLU A 64 -0.29 8.26 -9.03
CA GLU A 64 -1.46 8.47 -9.88
C GLU A 64 -1.15 8.33 -11.38
N GLY A 65 -0.04 8.91 -11.84
CA GLY A 65 0.38 8.84 -13.25
C GLY A 65 0.78 7.45 -13.75
N LYS A 66 0.91 6.44 -12.88
CA LYS A 66 1.24 5.06 -13.25
C LYS A 66 0.07 4.09 -13.05
N ILE A 67 -0.59 4.18 -11.89
CA ILE A 67 -1.64 3.23 -11.49
C ILE A 67 -3.04 3.80 -11.66
N GLY A 68 -3.17 5.14 -11.76
CA GLY A 68 -4.43 5.86 -11.61
C GLY A 68 -4.73 6.17 -10.13
N THR A 69 -5.86 6.84 -9.89
CA THR A 69 -6.37 7.14 -8.55
C THR A 69 -6.44 5.87 -7.69
N ASN A 70 -5.82 5.90 -6.51
CA ASN A 70 -5.80 4.84 -5.51
C ASN A 70 -5.67 5.44 -4.10
N ALA A 71 -5.88 4.65 -3.05
CA ALA A 71 -5.83 5.17 -1.69
C ALA A 71 -4.44 5.68 -1.29
N VAL A 72 -3.35 5.08 -1.79
CA VAL A 72 -1.98 5.47 -1.41
C VAL A 72 -1.63 6.85 -1.94
N ASN A 73 -1.88 7.15 -3.22
CA ASN A 73 -1.59 8.50 -3.74
C ASN A 73 -2.51 9.55 -3.10
N LEU A 74 -3.77 9.21 -2.82
CA LEU A 74 -4.69 10.12 -2.13
C LEU A 74 -4.21 10.41 -0.70
N CYS A 75 -3.80 9.38 0.03
CA CYS A 75 -3.26 9.49 1.39
C CYS A 75 -1.98 10.33 1.43
N ILE A 76 -1.04 10.09 0.50
CA ILE A 76 0.20 10.88 0.40
C ILE A 76 -0.10 12.36 0.09
N SER A 77 -1.07 12.64 -0.79
CA SER A 77 -1.39 14.02 -1.17
C SER A 77 -2.16 14.79 -0.10
N THR A 78 -2.99 14.10 0.69
CA THR A 78 -3.88 14.70 1.68
C THR A 78 -3.35 14.63 3.11
N HIS A 79 -2.35 13.78 3.37
CA HIS A 79 -1.83 13.48 4.71
C HIS A 79 -2.89 12.98 5.71
N ILE A 80 -3.96 12.35 5.22
CA ILE A 80 -5.01 11.73 6.05
C ILE A 80 -5.31 10.31 5.56
N PRO A 81 -5.92 9.44 6.39
CA PRO A 81 -6.41 8.15 5.93
C PRO A 81 -7.36 8.32 4.75
N SER A 82 -7.24 7.43 3.76
CA SER A 82 -7.97 7.50 2.50
C SER A 82 -8.44 6.11 2.08
N GLU A 83 -9.59 6.07 1.41
CA GLU A 83 -10.19 4.87 0.84
C GLU A 83 -10.64 5.16 -0.59
N VAL A 84 -10.52 4.16 -1.46
CA VAL A 84 -10.94 4.23 -2.87
C VAL A 84 -11.54 2.88 -3.25
N PHE A 85 -12.78 2.88 -3.73
CA PHE A 85 -13.54 1.68 -4.06
C PHE A 85 -13.95 1.65 -5.52
N ALA A 86 -13.82 0.47 -6.13
CA ALA A 86 -14.40 0.18 -7.43
C ALA A 86 -14.12 1.28 -8.47
N ALA A 87 -15.17 1.94 -8.97
CA ALA A 87 -15.11 2.96 -10.01
C ALA A 87 -14.45 4.29 -9.59
N GLU A 88 -14.16 4.48 -8.30
CA GLU A 88 -13.35 5.60 -7.82
C GLU A 88 -11.88 5.44 -8.24
N HIS A 89 -11.43 4.21 -8.49
CA HIS A 89 -10.17 3.98 -9.18
C HIS A 89 -10.28 4.44 -10.63
N PHE A 90 -9.33 5.27 -11.06
CA PHE A 90 -9.24 5.68 -12.46
C PHE A 90 -8.97 4.47 -13.38
N ASN A 91 -8.15 3.51 -12.94
CA ASN A 91 -7.84 2.31 -13.71
C ASN A 91 -8.93 1.24 -13.54
N ARG A 92 -9.60 0.91 -14.65
CA ARG A 92 -10.67 -0.10 -14.70
C ARG A 92 -10.26 -1.49 -14.21
N HIS A 93 -8.99 -1.85 -14.32
CA HIS A 93 -8.51 -3.15 -13.80
C HIS A 93 -8.55 -3.22 -12.27
N LEU A 94 -8.66 -2.07 -11.59
CA LEU A 94 -8.78 -2.00 -10.13
C LEU A 94 -10.24 -1.93 -9.66
N HIS A 95 -11.22 -1.96 -10.56
CA HIS A 95 -12.64 -1.80 -10.19
C HIS A 95 -13.21 -2.97 -9.37
N SER A 96 -12.53 -4.12 -9.35
CA SER A 96 -12.87 -5.25 -8.50
C SER A 96 -12.30 -5.17 -7.09
N TYR A 97 -11.51 -4.13 -6.77
CA TYR A 97 -10.81 -4.02 -5.50
C TYR A 97 -11.20 -2.74 -4.75
N ALA A 98 -11.05 -2.82 -3.43
CA ALA A 98 -10.97 -1.68 -2.55
C ALA A 98 -9.49 -1.41 -2.22
N SER A 99 -9.09 -0.15 -2.17
CA SER A 99 -7.81 0.25 -1.59
C SER A 99 -8.04 1.16 -0.40
N VAL A 100 -7.26 0.94 0.67
CA VAL A 100 -7.25 1.77 1.87
C VAL A 100 -5.80 2.09 2.24
N ALA A 101 -5.56 3.29 2.76
CA ALA A 101 -4.24 3.73 3.18
C ALA A 101 -4.33 4.68 4.37
N ALA A 102 -3.33 4.63 5.25
CA ALA A 102 -3.17 5.56 6.36
C ALA A 102 -1.72 6.04 6.40
N PRO A 103 -1.48 7.34 6.68
CA PRO A 103 -0.13 7.90 6.61
C PRO A 103 0.67 7.56 7.86
N VAL A 104 1.96 7.29 7.67
CA VAL A 104 2.94 7.11 8.75
C VAL A 104 3.88 8.30 8.81
N PHE A 105 3.91 8.98 9.95
CA PHE A 105 4.76 10.14 10.18
C PHE A 105 5.93 9.80 11.11
N ASP A 106 7.07 10.46 10.92
CA ASP A 106 8.13 10.47 11.92
C ASP A 106 7.82 11.43 13.08
N GLN A 107 8.67 11.43 14.11
CA GLN A 107 8.54 12.28 15.30
C GLN A 107 8.54 13.79 15.01
N PHE A 108 8.94 14.21 13.80
CA PHE A 108 8.94 15.61 13.37
C PHE A 108 7.73 15.95 12.50
N GLY A 109 6.78 15.02 12.33
CA GLY A 109 5.58 15.20 11.52
C GLY A 109 5.84 15.05 10.02
N LYS A 110 7.00 14.53 9.60
CA LYS A 110 7.28 14.29 8.18
C LYS A 110 6.72 12.94 7.75
N LEU A 111 6.02 12.91 6.62
CA LEU A 111 5.51 11.69 6.01
C LEU A 111 6.67 10.75 5.65
N ARG A 112 6.58 9.49 6.11
CA ARG A 112 7.59 8.45 5.88
C ARG A 112 7.06 7.28 5.08
N GLY A 113 5.76 6.99 5.13
CA GLY A 113 5.11 5.87 4.46
C GLY A 113 3.60 5.97 4.46
#